data_AF-K1YM03-F1
#
_entry.id   AF-K1YM03-F1
#
_cell.length_a   1.000
_cell.length_b   1.000
_cell.length_c   1.000
_cell.angle_alpha   90.00
_cell.angle_beta   90.00
_cell.angle_gamma   90.00
#
_symmetry.space_group_name_H-M   'P 1'
#
loop_
_entity.id
_entity.type
_entity.pdbx_description
1 polymer ?
#
loop_
_entity_poly.entity_id
_entity_poly.type
_entity_poly.pdbx_seq_one_letter_code
_entity_poly.pdbx_strand_id
1 'polypeptide(L)' 'MDSPIVVAKGADHLAMKIREIARENKVPIVENPPVARLLHRLDLGQHVPEDLFKAVAEILAHVYSL' A
#
# COMPACT_ATOMS: atom_id res chain seq x y z
N MET A 1 4.30 -17.54 -3.95
CA MET A 1 3.55 -16.29 -3.73
C MET A 1 4.40 -15.21 -4.34
N ASP A 2 3.95 -14.62 -5.45
CA ASP A 2 4.69 -13.53 -6.08
C ASP A 2 4.68 -12.31 -5.16
N SER A 3 5.76 -11.52 -5.18
CA SER A 3 5.88 -10.33 -4.36
C SER A 3 4.73 -9.36 -4.64
N PRO A 4 4.16 -8.67 -3.63
CA PRO A 4 3.20 -7.60 -3.86
C PRO A 4 3.75 -6.54 -4.83
N ILE A 5 2.85 -5.90 -5.57
CA ILE A 5 3.18 -4.91 -6.60
C ILE A 5 2.55 -3.57 -6.26
N VAL A 6 3.26 -2.47 -6.51
CA VAL A 6 2.71 -1.12 -6.38
C VAL A 6 1.86 -0.81 -7.60
N VAL A 7 0.53 -0.94 -7.47
CA VAL A 7 -0.42 -0.69 -8.57
C VAL A 7 -0.88 0.77 -8.67
N ALA A 8 -0.75 1.53 -7.59
CA ALA A 8 -1.10 2.95 -7.54
C ALA A 8 -0.28 3.66 -6.44
N LYS A 9 0.07 4.92 -6.67
CA LYS A 9 0.67 5.82 -5.69
C LYS A 9 0.23 7.25 -5.97
N GLY A 10 0.15 8.09 -4.94
CA GLY A 10 -0.23 9.50 -5.07
C GLY A 10 0.16 10.33 -3.86
N ALA A 11 0.13 11.64 -4.02
CA ALA A 11 0.31 12.64 -2.96
C ALA A 11 -0.84 13.64 -2.99
N ASP A 12 -1.05 14.37 -1.89
CA ASP A 12 -2.03 15.45 -1.77
C ASP A 12 -3.42 15.07 -2.30
N HIS A 13 -3.94 15.82 -3.27
CA HIS A 13 -5.25 15.59 -3.88
C HIS A 13 -5.39 14.21 -4.51
N LEU A 14 -4.34 13.67 -5.12
CA LEU A 14 -4.39 12.34 -5.72
C LEU A 14 -4.48 11.26 -4.62
N ALA A 15 -3.74 11.41 -3.53
CA ALA A 15 -3.83 10.49 -2.39
C ALA A 15 -5.23 10.53 -1.76
N MET A 16 -5.83 11.73 -1.65
CA MET A 16 -7.22 11.87 -1.19
C MET A 16 -8.19 11.11 -2.11
N LYS A 17 -8.03 11.24 -3.43
CA LYS A 17 -8.89 10.55 -4.40
C LYS A 17 -8.74 9.02 -4.34
N ILE A 18 -7.51 8.51 -4.19
CA ILE A 18 -7.26 7.07 -4.02
C ILE A 18 -7.98 6.55 -2.78
N ARG A 19 -7.91 7.27 -1.65
CA ARG A 19 -8.59 6.88 -0.41
C ARG A 19 -10.11 6.93 -0.53
N GLU A 20 -10.66 7.90 -1.25
CA GLU A 20 -12.10 7.99 -1.54
C GLU A 20 -12.58 6.74 -2.30
N ILE A 21 -11.94 6.43 -3.43
CA ILE A 21 -12.27 5.26 -4.25
C ILE A 21 -12.11 3.95 -3.47
N ALA A 22 -11.05 3.84 -2.64
CA ALA A 22 -10.84 2.68 -1.79
C ALA A 22 -12.02 2.46 -0.82
N ARG A 23 -12.55 3.52 -0.20
CA ARG A 23 -13.73 3.42 0.69
C ARG A 23 -14.98 2.99 -0.07
N GLU A 24 -15.24 3.59 -1.23
CA GLU A 24 -16.40 3.23 -2.09
C GLU A 24 -16.39 1.75 -2.47
N ASN A 25 -15.20 1.20 -2.71
CA ASN A 25 -15.00 -0.20 -3.09
C ASN A 25 -14.71 -1.15 -1.91
N LYS A 26 -14.85 -0.67 -0.67
CA LYS A 26 -14.58 -1.45 0.56
C LYS A 26 -13.17 -2.06 0.60
N VAL A 27 -12.20 -1.38 0.01
CA VAL A 27 -10.77 -1.74 0.12
C VAL A 27 -10.25 -1.26 1.47
N PRO A 28 -9.68 -2.14 2.32
CA PRO A 28 -9.12 -1.76 3.62
C PRO A 28 -8.04 -0.69 3.48
N ILE A 29 -8.08 0.32 4.37
CA ILE A 29 -7.10 1.40 4.40
C ILE A 29 -6.33 1.31 5.72
N VAL A 30 -5.03 1.06 5.63
CA VAL A 30 -4.13 0.99 6.78
C VAL A 30 -3.24 2.23 6.80
N GLU A 31 -3.26 2.96 7.91
CA GLU A 31 -2.40 4.13 8.10
C GLU A 31 -1.06 3.72 8.71
N ASN A 32 0.01 3.85 7.90
CA ASN A 32 1.39 3.62 8.36
C ASN A 32 2.33 4.61 7.65
N PRO A 33 2.55 5.82 8.21
CA PRO A 33 3.34 6.86 7.54
C PRO A 33 4.78 6.45 7.19
N PRO A 34 5.54 5.73 8.05
CA PRO A 34 6.86 5.22 7.69
C PRO A 34 6.85 4.32 6.46
N VAL A 35 5.98 3.30 6.43
CA VAL A 35 5.92 2.33 5.32
C VAL A 35 5.37 2.98 4.06
N ALA A 36 4.37 3.84 4.17
CA ALA A 36 3.83 4.59 3.03
C ALA A 36 4.91 5.43 2.34
N ARG A 37 5.79 6.11 3.11
CA ARG A 37 6.92 6.86 2.54
C ARG A 37 7.92 5.97 1.81
N LEU A 38 8.18 4.77 2.31
CA LEU A 38 9.08 3.81 1.66
C LEU A 38 8.48 3.30 0.35
N LEU A 39 7.22 2.85 0.38
CA LEU A 39 6.52 2.34 -0.80
C LEU A 39 6.30 3.41 -1.87
N HIS A 40 6.13 4.68 -1.48
CA HIS A 40 5.98 5.79 -2.43
C HIS A 40 7.21 6.00 -3.32
N ARG A 41 8.41 5.57 -2.87
CA ARG A 41 9.65 5.65 -3.66
C ARG A 41 9.72 4.61 -4.78
N LEU A 42 8.92 3.55 -4.71
CA LEU A 42 8.87 2.51 -5.74
C LEU A 42 8.05 2.99 -6.94
N ASP A 43 8.41 2.52 -8.13
CA ASP A 43 7.68 2.83 -9.35
C ASP A 43 6.38 2.02 -9.49
N LEU A 44 5.45 2.55 -10.30
CA LEU A 44 4.22 1.83 -10.61
C LEU A 44 4.56 0.54 -11.38
N GLY A 45 3.93 -0.57 -10.98
CA GLY A 45 4.23 -1.89 -11.53
C GLY A 45 5.51 -2.53 -10.95
N GLN A 46 6.24 -1.82 -10.09
CA GLN A 46 7.41 -2.39 -9.42
C GLN A 46 6.95 -3.35 -8.31
N HIS A 47 7.60 -4.51 -8.24
CA HIS A 47 7.47 -5.42 -7.12
C HIS A 47 8.09 -4.79 -5.87
N VAL A 48 7.48 -5.02 -4.71
CA VAL A 48 8.07 -4.66 -3.43
C VAL A 48 9.44 -5.34 -3.30
N PRO A 49 10.48 -4.61 -2.88
CA PRO A 49 11.79 -5.20 -2.56
C PRO A 49 11.78 -6.08 -1.30
N GLU A 50 12.67 -7.07 -1.23
CA GLU A 50 12.74 -8.03 -0.11
C GLU A 50 12.95 -7.38 1.27
N ASP A 51 13.71 -6.28 1.33
CA ASP A 51 13.95 -5.50 2.54
C ASP A 51 12.68 -4.86 3.12
N LEU A 52 11.63 -4.71 2.29
CA LEU A 52 10.32 -4.21 2.71
C LEU A 52 9.29 -5.32 2.96
N PHE A 53 9.62 -6.59 2.71
CA PHE A 53 8.66 -7.70 2.83
C PHE A 53 8.07 -7.82 4.22
N LYS A 54 8.89 -7.71 5.26
CA LYS A 54 8.41 -7.80 6.64
C LYS A 54 7.32 -6.76 6.93
N ALA A 55 7.58 -5.50 6.56
CA ALA A 55 6.64 -4.41 6.80
C ALA A 55 5.32 -4.60 6.03
N VAL A 56 5.40 -5.06 4.78
CA VAL A 56 4.20 -5.35 3.98
C VAL A 56 3.44 -6.57 4.50
N ALA A 57 4.15 -7.62 4.94
CA ALA A 57 3.55 -8.82 5.50
C ALA A 57 2.77 -8.51 6.80
N GLU A 58 3.28 -7.63 7.66
CA GLU A 58 2.57 -7.17 8.86
C GLU A 58 1.26 -6.44 8.51
N ILE A 59 1.26 -5.60 7.47
CA ILE A 59 0.05 -4.93 6.97
C ILE A 59 -0.95 -5.94 6.41
N LEU A 60 -0.49 -6.89 5.59
CA LEU A 60 -1.35 -7.93 5.02
C LEU A 60 -1.95 -8.82 6.12
N ALA A 61 -1.15 -9.22 7.11
CA ALA A 61 -1.63 -10.01 8.25
C ALA A 61 -2.72 -9.26 9.02
N HIS A 62 -2.55 -7.95 9.24
CA HIS A 62 -3.60 -7.13 9.85
C HIS A 62 -4.87 -7.13 8.99
N VAL A 63 -4.75 -6.89 7.68
CA VAL A 63 -5.90 -6.85 6.76
C VAL A 63 -6.66 -8.18 6.71
N TYR A 64 -5.97 -9.32 6.69
CA TYR A 64 -6.60 -10.65 6.66
C TYR A 64 -7.17 -11.11 8.01
N SER A 65 -6.86 -10.39 9.10
CA SER A 65 -7.42 -10.66 10.43
C SER A 65 -8.70 -9.86 10.74
N LEU A 66 -9.10 -8.96 9.84
CA LEU A 66 -10.34 -8.17 9.91
C LEU A 66 -11.52 -8.94 9.32
#